data_AF-A0A850TYM9-F1
#
_entry.id   AF-A0A850TYM9-F1
#
_cell.length_a   1.000
_cell.length_b   1.000
_cell.length_c   1.000
_cell.angle_alpha   90.00
_cell.angle_beta   90.00
_cell.angle_gamma   90.00
#
_symmetry.space_group_name_H-M   'P 1'
#
loop_
_entity.id
_entity.type
_entity.pdbx_description
1 polymer ?
#
loop_
_entity_poly.entity_id
_entity_poly.type
_entity_poly.pdbx_seq_one_letter_code
_entity_poly.pdbx_strand_id
1 'polypeptide(L)'
;RERFDFGGRDVASWFPGHMAKGEGWGRGGVLPSTHIPLSGRNPVLQEVLGIRPHVLVLNKMDLADPRQQPVSAGAGLASRLGARRLPQAGASNASARPLQTIVPLVAKLVGDSPRYHRAESNEYNILVIGVPNVGKSSLINSLRRLHLKKGKATAVGGEPGVTKAVLTKIQVCEQPLMYLVDTPGVLPPKLGDVETGMKLALCGAIRDHLVGEDIMADYLLYALNKRQQFRYVQHYGLAEACDDIEPVLRRVALAQGRTQKVKVLTGTG
;
A
#
# COMPACT_ATOMS: atom_id res chain seq x y z
N ARG A 1 -19.71 -7.60 17.65
CA ARG A 1 -19.85 -6.13 17.80
C ARG A 1 -20.40 -5.54 16.49
N GLU A 2 -21.35 -4.61 16.52
CA GLU A 2 -21.92 -3.98 15.29
C GLU A 2 -21.12 -2.77 14.78
N ARG A 3 -20.56 -1.99 15.70
CA ARG A 3 -19.72 -0.81 15.45
C ARG A 3 -18.45 -0.89 16.29
N PHE A 4 -17.40 -0.22 15.81
CA PHE A 4 -16.15 -0.06 16.52
C PHE A 4 -16.08 1.32 17.18
N ASP A 5 -15.69 1.38 18.44
CA ASP A 5 -15.49 2.63 19.14
C ASP A 5 -14.04 3.12 18.96
N PHE A 6 -13.90 4.26 18.27
CA PHE A 6 -12.60 4.89 18.07
C PHE A 6 -12.17 5.78 19.23
N GLY A 7 -12.97 5.93 20.29
CA GLY A 7 -12.56 6.61 21.54
C GLY A 7 -12.21 8.09 21.35
N GLY A 8 -13.02 8.85 20.62
CA GLY A 8 -12.85 10.30 20.44
C GLY A 8 -11.59 10.75 19.67
N ARG A 9 -10.84 9.81 19.07
CA ARG A 9 -9.57 10.10 18.38
C ARG A 9 -9.76 10.96 17.13
N ASP A 10 -8.84 11.92 16.95
CA ASP A 10 -8.70 12.71 15.73
C ASP A 10 -7.54 12.18 14.87
N VAL A 11 -7.85 11.94 13.60
CA VAL A 11 -6.97 11.43 12.55
C VAL A 11 -5.82 12.38 12.27
N ALA A 12 -5.99 13.69 12.52
CA ALA A 12 -4.94 14.69 12.28
C ALA A 12 -3.66 14.41 13.07
N SER A 13 -3.78 13.81 14.26
CA SER A 13 -2.64 13.47 15.13
C SER A 13 -1.77 12.33 14.59
N TRP A 14 -2.26 11.56 13.62
CA TRP A 14 -1.58 10.38 13.09
C TRP A 14 -0.57 10.70 11.97
N PHE A 15 -0.51 11.95 11.50
CA PHE A 15 0.31 12.35 10.35
C PHE A 15 1.46 13.28 10.71
N PRO A 16 2.71 12.84 10.52
CA PRO A 16 3.85 13.74 10.44
C PRO A 16 3.64 14.80 9.35
N GLY A 17 3.81 16.08 9.68
CA GLY A 17 3.56 17.21 8.76
C GLY A 17 4.35 17.17 7.44
N HIS A 18 5.43 16.39 7.33
CA HIS A 18 6.16 16.20 6.07
C HIS A 18 5.45 15.27 5.07
N MET A 19 4.54 14.39 5.53
CA MET A 19 3.73 13.51 4.67
C MET A 19 2.48 14.20 4.12
N ALA A 20 2.10 15.35 4.69
CA ALA A 20 1.03 16.23 4.20
C ALA A 20 1.47 17.07 2.98
N LYS A 21 2.75 17.04 2.59
CA LYS A 21 3.27 17.75 1.41
C LYS A 21 2.90 17.00 0.12
N GLY A 22 1.65 17.14 -0.30
CA GLY A 22 1.22 16.89 -1.69
C GLY A 22 1.53 18.07 -2.63
N GLU A 23 1.93 19.21 -2.08
CA GLU A 23 2.20 20.46 -2.81
C GLU A 23 3.69 20.52 -3.19
N GLY A 24 4.00 20.30 -4.47
CA GLY A 24 5.36 20.44 -5.01
C GLY A 24 5.83 19.31 -5.94
N TRP A 25 5.01 18.29 -6.18
CA TRP A 25 5.40 17.16 -7.01
C TRP A 25 5.31 17.51 -8.50
N GLY A 26 6.45 17.47 -9.17
CA GLY A 26 6.57 17.66 -10.61
C GLY A 26 5.64 16.72 -11.39
N ARG A 27 4.90 17.32 -12.32
CA ARG A 27 3.91 16.71 -13.21
C ARG A 27 4.50 15.49 -13.93
N GLY A 28 3.91 14.30 -13.76
CA GLY A 28 4.24 13.01 -14.40
C GLY A 28 3.66 11.88 -13.54
N GLY A 29 3.13 10.76 -14.07
CA GLY A 29 2.54 9.76 -13.18
C GLY A 29 2.06 8.44 -13.79
N VAL A 30 2.60 7.33 -13.29
CA VAL A 30 1.99 6.00 -13.24
C VAL A 30 1.74 5.68 -11.75
N LEU A 31 0.54 5.19 -11.45
CA LEU A 31 0.05 4.96 -10.08
C LEU A 31 0.06 3.48 -9.72
N PRO A 32 0.89 3.02 -8.78
CA PRO A 32 0.56 1.84 -8.00
C PRO A 32 -0.44 2.19 -6.89
N SER A 33 -1.73 1.90 -7.10
CA SER A 33 -2.70 1.84 -5.99
C SER A 33 -2.76 0.43 -5.44
N THR A 34 -2.19 0.17 -4.28
CA THR A 34 -2.53 -1.05 -3.52
C THR A 34 -3.99 -1.03 -3.09
N HIS A 35 -4.43 -2.22 -2.68
CA HIS A 35 -5.60 -2.59 -1.88
C HIS A 35 -5.83 -1.84 -0.56
N ILE A 36 -5.47 -0.58 -0.51
CA ILE A 36 -6.04 0.32 0.46
C ILE A 36 -7.50 0.47 0.03
N PRO A 37 -8.47 0.30 0.94
CA PRO A 37 -9.87 0.55 0.62
C PRO A 37 -9.98 1.89 -0.11
N LEU A 38 -11.00 2.04 -0.97
CA LEU A 38 -11.29 3.25 -1.77
C LEU A 38 -11.03 4.58 -1.05
N SER A 39 -11.09 4.54 0.28
CA SER A 39 -10.82 5.58 1.24
C SER A 39 -9.38 6.10 1.37
N GLY A 40 -8.32 5.37 1.02
CA GLY A 40 -6.94 5.89 1.13
C GLY A 40 -6.42 6.63 -0.11
N ARG A 41 -7.32 7.11 -0.96
CA ARG A 41 -6.95 7.92 -2.11
C ARG A 41 -6.55 9.32 -1.70
N ASN A 42 -5.57 9.86 -2.40
CA ASN A 42 -5.22 11.27 -2.27
C ASN A 42 -5.96 12.08 -3.36
N PRO A 43 -6.93 12.95 -2.99
CA PRO A 43 -7.64 13.81 -3.94
C PRO A 43 -6.71 14.71 -4.75
N VAL A 44 -5.59 15.14 -4.17
CA VAL A 44 -4.56 15.97 -4.83
C VAL A 44 -3.98 15.26 -6.06
N LEU A 45 -3.96 13.92 -6.07
CA LEU A 45 -3.49 13.18 -7.23
C LEU A 45 -4.51 13.26 -8.39
N GLN A 46 -5.81 13.40 -8.14
CA GLN A 46 -6.81 13.45 -9.23
C GLN A 46 -6.63 14.66 -10.14
N GLU A 47 -6.25 15.81 -9.59
CA GLU A 47 -5.95 17.02 -10.38
C GLU A 47 -4.72 16.84 -11.28
N VAL A 48 -3.71 16.12 -10.79
CA VAL A 48 -2.48 15.81 -11.55
C VAL A 48 -2.75 14.77 -12.65
N LEU A 49 -3.68 13.84 -12.43
CA LEU A 49 -3.99 12.72 -13.32
C LEU A 49 -4.84 13.12 -14.54
N GLY A 50 -5.61 14.21 -14.45
CA GLY A 50 -6.47 14.66 -15.55
C GLY A 50 -5.73 15.11 -16.82
N ILE A 51 -4.41 15.29 -16.74
CA ILE A 51 -3.61 15.87 -17.84
C ILE A 51 -2.75 14.82 -18.55
N ARG A 52 -2.37 13.70 -17.91
CA ARG A 52 -1.35 12.77 -18.42
C ARG A 52 -1.83 11.31 -18.46
N PRO A 53 -1.34 10.50 -19.42
CA PRO A 53 -1.61 9.06 -19.44
C PRO A 53 -1.05 8.43 -18.16
N HIS A 54 -1.86 7.57 -17.54
CA HIS A 54 -1.48 6.90 -16.30
C HIS A 54 -1.95 5.45 -16.29
N VAL A 55 -1.17 4.61 -15.63
CA VAL A 55 -1.48 3.18 -15.41
C VAL A 55 -1.80 2.98 -13.94
N LEU A 56 -2.86 2.22 -13.65
CA LEU A 56 -3.21 1.82 -12.30
C LEU A 56 -2.70 0.40 -12.04
N VAL A 57 -1.72 0.28 -11.15
CA VAL A 57 -1.15 -0.99 -10.71
C VAL A 57 -1.72 -1.36 -9.35
N LEU A 58 -2.47 -2.46 -9.30
CA LEU A 58 -2.94 -3.04 -8.04
C LEU A 58 -1.88 -4.00 -7.51
N ASN A 59 -1.10 -3.53 -6.53
CA ASN A 59 -0.03 -4.33 -5.94
C ASN A 59 -0.51 -5.13 -4.70
N LYS A 60 0.25 -6.15 -4.30
CA LYS A 60 -0.03 -7.07 -3.18
C LYS A 60 -1.39 -7.81 -3.30
N MET A 61 -1.80 -8.16 -4.52
CA MET A 61 -3.09 -8.84 -4.78
C MET A 61 -3.16 -10.24 -4.14
N ASP A 62 -2.01 -10.85 -3.87
CA ASP A 62 -1.86 -12.12 -3.16
C ASP A 62 -2.34 -12.06 -1.70
N LEU A 63 -2.31 -10.88 -1.09
CA LEU A 63 -2.81 -10.65 0.28
C LEU A 63 -4.31 -10.31 0.32
N ALA A 64 -4.94 -10.05 -0.83
CA ALA A 64 -6.34 -9.68 -0.90
C ALA A 64 -7.25 -10.92 -0.83
N ASP A 65 -8.37 -10.83 -0.10
CA ASP A 65 -9.37 -11.91 -0.07
C ASP A 65 -9.90 -12.16 -1.50
N PRO A 66 -9.71 -13.36 -2.09
CA PRO A 66 -10.17 -13.70 -3.43
C PRO A 66 -11.66 -13.44 -3.65
N ARG A 67 -12.48 -13.59 -2.59
CA ARG A 67 -13.93 -13.41 -2.63
C ARG A 67 -14.34 -11.94 -2.67
N GLN A 68 -13.46 -11.06 -2.20
CA GLN A 68 -13.65 -9.60 -2.23
C GLN A 68 -12.74 -8.94 -3.27
N GLN A 69 -12.13 -9.72 -4.17
CA GLN A 69 -11.30 -9.15 -5.22
C GLN A 69 -12.13 -8.19 -6.08
N PRO A 70 -11.58 -7.01 -6.39
CA PRO A 70 -12.33 -5.91 -6.93
C PRO A 70 -12.41 -6.09 -8.44
N VAL A 71 -13.10 -7.13 -8.89
CA VAL A 71 -13.43 -7.28 -10.32
C VAL A 71 -14.34 -6.10 -10.72
N SER A 72 -15.25 -5.69 -9.83
CA SER A 72 -16.16 -4.55 -10.01
C SER A 72 -15.58 -3.19 -9.58
N ALA A 73 -14.94 -3.09 -8.41
CA ALA A 73 -14.39 -1.81 -7.92
C ALA A 73 -13.14 -1.35 -8.69
N GLY A 74 -12.34 -2.29 -9.22
CA GLY A 74 -11.20 -1.98 -10.08
C GLY A 74 -11.60 -1.62 -11.51
N ALA A 75 -12.66 -2.23 -12.05
CA ALA A 75 -13.19 -1.92 -13.38
C ALA A 75 -13.93 -0.58 -13.42
N GLY A 76 -14.80 -0.32 -12.43
CA GLY A 76 -15.48 0.97 -12.30
C GLY A 76 -14.50 2.11 -12.04
N LEU A 77 -13.39 1.85 -11.35
CA LEU A 77 -12.32 2.82 -11.11
C LEU A 77 -11.45 3.07 -12.34
N ALA A 78 -11.01 2.00 -13.02
CA ALA A 78 -10.28 2.09 -14.27
C ALA A 78 -11.08 2.90 -15.30
N SER A 79 -12.39 2.64 -15.39
CA SER A 79 -13.32 3.40 -16.21
C SER A 79 -13.44 4.87 -15.78
N ARG A 80 -13.61 5.16 -14.48
CA ARG A 80 -13.72 6.56 -13.97
C ARG A 80 -12.44 7.39 -14.11
N LEU A 81 -11.27 6.75 -14.13
CA LEU A 81 -9.99 7.44 -14.26
C LEU A 81 -9.45 7.42 -15.71
N GLY A 82 -10.10 6.70 -16.63
CA GLY A 82 -9.51 6.42 -17.94
C GLY A 82 -8.22 5.59 -17.86
N ALA A 83 -8.02 4.84 -16.76
CA ALA A 83 -6.81 4.08 -16.48
C ALA A 83 -6.95 2.63 -16.95
N ARG A 84 -5.85 2.02 -17.42
CA ARG A 84 -5.81 0.58 -17.71
C ARG A 84 -5.34 -0.20 -16.48
N ARG A 85 -6.12 -1.21 -16.07
CA ARG A 85 -5.88 -2.04 -14.88
C ARG A 85 -4.85 -3.14 -15.18
N LEU A 86 -3.85 -3.26 -14.32
CA LEU A 86 -2.97 -4.44 -14.27
C LEU A 86 -3.01 -5.06 -12.86
N PRO A 87 -3.42 -6.33 -12.71
CA PRO A 87 -3.23 -7.05 -11.45
C PRO A 87 -1.74 -7.39 -11.28
N GLN A 88 -1.14 -7.22 -10.09
CA GLN A 88 0.24 -7.66 -9.89
C GLN A 88 0.52 -8.22 -8.48
N ALA A 89 1.78 -8.54 -8.24
CA ALA A 89 2.36 -9.85 -7.97
C ALA A 89 2.61 -10.08 -6.48
N GLY A 90 2.33 -11.30 -6.02
CA GLY A 90 2.81 -11.79 -4.74
C GLY A 90 4.28 -12.18 -4.76
N ALA A 91 4.85 -12.29 -3.56
CA ALA A 91 6.26 -12.55 -3.28
C ALA A 91 6.78 -13.94 -3.74
N SER A 92 5.92 -14.80 -4.31
CA SER A 92 6.29 -16.11 -4.84
C SER A 92 6.51 -16.08 -6.36
N ASN A 93 7.58 -16.74 -6.83
CA ASN A 93 8.12 -16.83 -8.20
C ASN A 93 7.15 -17.20 -9.36
N ALA A 94 5.83 -17.29 -9.15
CA ALA A 94 4.82 -17.53 -10.19
C ALA A 94 4.30 -16.24 -10.88
N SER A 95 4.84 -15.07 -10.51
CA SER A 95 4.15 -13.78 -10.65
C SER A 95 4.76 -12.81 -11.68
N ALA A 96 5.65 -13.28 -12.58
CA ALA A 96 6.31 -12.42 -13.56
C ALA A 96 5.41 -11.92 -14.70
N ARG A 97 4.33 -12.64 -15.03
CA ARG A 97 3.49 -12.32 -16.22
C ARG A 97 2.89 -10.92 -16.18
N PRO A 98 2.37 -10.39 -15.06
CA PRO A 98 1.81 -9.05 -15.07
C PRO A 98 2.87 -7.94 -15.02
N LEU A 99 4.08 -8.17 -14.47
CA LEU A 99 5.21 -7.20 -14.56
C LEU A 99 5.60 -6.95 -16.02
N GLN A 100 5.69 -8.02 -16.81
CA GLN A 100 6.08 -7.94 -18.22
C GLN A 100 5.15 -7.05 -19.05
N THR A 101 3.90 -6.88 -18.63
CA THR A 101 2.92 -6.04 -19.35
C THR A 101 3.04 -4.54 -19.07
N ILE A 102 3.75 -4.12 -18.00
CA ILE A 102 3.83 -2.71 -17.63
C ILE A 102 4.58 -1.90 -18.69
N VAL A 103 5.78 -2.34 -19.08
CA VAL A 103 6.62 -1.61 -20.06
C VAL A 103 5.91 -1.46 -21.42
N PRO A 104 5.37 -2.53 -22.04
CA PRO A 104 4.61 -2.42 -23.29
C PRO A 104 3.35 -1.55 -23.15
N LEU A 105 2.65 -1.65 -22.02
CA LEU A 105 1.44 -0.84 -21.79
C LEU A 105 1.77 0.65 -21.72
N VAL A 106 2.81 1.03 -20.96
CA VAL A 106 3.21 2.43 -20.84
C VAL A 106 3.73 2.96 -22.17
N ALA A 107 4.54 2.18 -22.89
CA ALA A 107 5.03 2.56 -24.21
C ALA A 107 3.86 2.82 -25.19
N LYS A 108 2.86 1.93 -25.20
CA LYS A 108 1.64 2.10 -25.98
C LYS A 108 0.84 3.35 -25.58
N LEU A 109 0.57 3.54 -24.29
CA LEU A 109 -0.22 4.69 -23.80
C LEU A 109 0.43 6.05 -24.11
N VAL A 110 1.76 6.11 -24.05
CA VAL A 110 2.50 7.33 -24.38
C VAL A 110 2.54 7.54 -25.90
N GLY A 111 2.73 6.48 -26.69
CA GLY A 111 2.71 6.53 -28.15
C GLY A 111 1.33 6.87 -28.74
N ASP A 112 0.25 6.35 -28.16
CA ASP A 112 -1.12 6.65 -28.60
C ASP A 112 -1.56 8.09 -28.24
N SER A 113 -0.77 8.81 -27.44
CA SER A 113 -1.10 10.16 -27.01
C SER A 113 -0.38 11.22 -27.85
N PRO A 114 -1.08 11.92 -28.78
CA PRO A 114 -0.46 12.87 -29.70
C PRO A 114 0.24 14.05 -29.03
N ARG A 115 -0.17 14.41 -27.79
CA ARG A 115 0.50 15.42 -26.94
C ARG A 115 1.88 15.02 -26.42
N TYR A 116 2.21 13.73 -26.45
CA TYR A 116 3.45 13.18 -25.87
C TYR A 116 4.36 12.53 -26.92
N HIS A 117 4.04 12.66 -28.21
CA HIS A 117 5.00 12.47 -29.29
C HIS A 117 6.10 13.53 -29.20
N ARG A 118 7.11 13.26 -28.37
CA ARG A 118 8.35 14.04 -28.39
C ARG A 118 9.22 13.46 -29.49
N ALA A 119 9.20 14.08 -30.66
CA ALA A 119 10.05 13.70 -31.80
C ALA A 119 11.55 13.66 -31.45
N GLU A 120 11.96 14.29 -30.35
CA GLU A 120 13.37 14.47 -29.96
C GLU A 120 13.84 13.61 -28.77
N SER A 121 12.96 12.87 -28.09
CA SER A 121 13.38 12.07 -26.92
C SER A 121 12.76 10.68 -26.92
N ASN A 122 13.60 9.68 -27.17
CA ASN A 122 13.25 8.26 -27.14
C ASN A 122 13.18 7.69 -25.71
N GLU A 123 13.24 8.54 -24.69
CA GLU A 123 13.27 8.14 -23.28
C GLU A 123 11.91 8.27 -22.59
N TYR A 124 11.43 7.16 -22.04
CA TYR A 124 10.21 7.12 -21.24
C TYR A 124 10.54 7.43 -19.79
N ASN A 125 10.13 8.61 -19.32
CA ASN A 125 10.34 9.05 -17.94
C ASN A 125 9.01 8.99 -17.17
N ILE A 126 8.92 8.07 -16.21
CA ILE A 126 7.67 7.75 -15.52
C ILE A 126 7.83 8.02 -14.03
N LEU A 127 6.91 8.78 -13.45
CA LEU A 127 6.85 8.98 -12.00
C LEU A 127 6.00 7.88 -11.38
N VAL A 128 6.49 7.21 -10.32
CA VAL A 128 5.71 6.21 -9.59
C VAL A 128 5.13 6.86 -8.33
N ILE A 129 3.82 7.00 -8.21
CA ILE A 129 3.15 7.71 -7.10
C ILE A 129 2.16 6.83 -6.33
N GLY A 130 2.04 7.07 -5.02
CA GLY A 130 1.11 6.35 -4.14
C GLY A 130 1.47 6.56 -2.67
N VAL A 131 0.61 6.11 -1.76
CA VAL A 131 0.83 6.32 -0.32
C VAL A 131 2.05 5.52 0.20
N PRO A 132 2.48 5.67 1.47
CA PRO A 132 3.57 4.86 2.03
C PRO A 132 3.27 3.34 1.98
N ASN A 133 4.33 2.53 1.88
CA ASN A 133 4.27 1.05 1.96
C ASN A 133 3.39 0.29 0.95
N VAL A 134 2.88 0.97 -0.07
CA VAL A 134 2.18 0.35 -1.23
C VAL A 134 3.09 -0.52 -2.11
N GLY A 135 4.41 -0.40 -1.97
CA GLY A 135 5.40 -1.17 -2.74
C GLY A 135 5.96 -0.47 -3.98
N LYS A 136 6.00 0.87 -4.01
CA LYS A 136 6.58 1.67 -5.12
C LYS A 136 8.02 1.26 -5.42
N SER A 137 8.89 1.29 -4.41
CA SER A 137 10.30 0.93 -4.52
C SER A 137 10.51 -0.54 -4.88
N SER A 138 9.65 -1.44 -4.35
CA SER A 138 9.65 -2.85 -4.73
C SER A 138 9.28 -3.07 -6.19
N LEU A 139 8.29 -2.34 -6.71
CA LEU A 139 7.89 -2.38 -8.12
C LEU A 139 9.05 -1.96 -9.03
N ILE A 140 9.71 -0.84 -8.71
CA ILE A 140 10.85 -0.32 -9.47
C ILE A 140 11.99 -1.35 -9.51
N ASN A 141 12.37 -1.89 -8.34
CA ASN A 141 13.40 -2.92 -8.25
C ASN A 141 13.02 -4.21 -9.00
N SER A 142 11.74 -4.56 -9.04
CA SER A 142 11.24 -5.75 -9.75
C SER A 142 11.33 -5.57 -11.26
N LEU A 143 10.90 -4.42 -11.78
CA LEU A 143 11.00 -4.09 -13.21
C LEU A 143 12.47 -4.03 -13.66
N ARG A 144 13.33 -3.40 -12.86
CA ARG A 144 14.78 -3.34 -13.12
C ARG A 144 15.41 -4.72 -13.19
N ARG A 145 15.05 -5.62 -12.28
CA ARG A 145 15.54 -7.01 -12.28
C ARG A 145 15.01 -7.78 -13.49
N LEU A 146 13.73 -7.61 -13.81
CA LEU A 146 13.08 -8.33 -14.91
C LEU A 146 13.67 -7.97 -16.28
N HIS A 147 13.84 -6.67 -16.55
CA HIS A 147 14.20 -6.18 -17.88
C HIS A 147 15.70 -5.91 -18.05
N LEU A 148 16.42 -5.57 -16.97
CA LEU A 148 17.87 -5.28 -17.05
C LEU A 148 18.74 -6.37 -16.38
N LYS A 149 18.14 -7.32 -15.65
CA LYS A 149 18.87 -8.32 -14.83
C LYS A 149 19.84 -7.69 -13.82
N LYS A 150 19.60 -6.43 -13.40
CA LYS A 150 20.43 -5.71 -12.42
C LYS A 150 19.82 -5.79 -11.02
N GLY A 151 20.65 -5.52 -9.99
CA GLY A 151 20.27 -5.57 -8.56
C GLY A 151 19.25 -4.52 -8.09
N LYS A 152 19.20 -4.24 -6.78
CA LYS A 152 18.32 -3.18 -6.23
C LYS A 152 18.92 -1.79 -6.51
N ALA A 153 18.06 -0.81 -6.82
CA ALA A 153 18.44 0.59 -7.04
C ALA A 153 17.78 1.55 -6.03
N THR A 154 16.72 1.11 -5.35
CA THR A 154 16.03 1.87 -4.29
C THR A 154 15.83 1.02 -3.04
N ALA A 155 15.83 1.66 -1.87
CA ALA A 155 15.63 1.01 -0.58
C ALA A 155 14.18 0.52 -0.45
N VAL A 156 13.99 -0.60 0.26
CA VAL A 156 12.67 -1.17 0.56
C VAL A 156 12.62 -1.48 2.05
N GLY A 157 11.57 -1.03 2.72
CA GLY A 157 11.33 -1.32 4.14
C GLY A 157 9.85 -1.30 4.46
N GLY A 158 9.49 -1.86 5.62
CA GLY A 158 8.12 -1.90 6.13
C GLY A 158 7.70 -0.63 6.89
N GLU A 159 8.65 0.26 7.20
CA GLU A 159 8.38 1.52 7.89
C GLU A 159 7.98 2.64 6.92
N PRO A 160 6.93 3.42 7.20
CA PRO A 160 6.60 4.57 6.38
C PRO A 160 7.71 5.64 6.48
N GLY A 161 8.06 6.22 5.33
CA GLY A 161 9.12 7.22 5.22
C GLY A 161 10.52 6.67 4.91
N VAL A 162 10.65 5.39 4.52
CA VAL A 162 11.91 4.81 4.01
C VAL A 162 12.44 5.60 2.79
N THR A 163 11.58 5.92 1.84
CA THR A 163 11.91 6.82 0.72
C THR A 163 11.73 8.26 1.18
N LYS A 164 12.83 8.93 1.53
CA LYS A 164 12.83 10.27 2.15
C LYS A 164 12.85 11.44 1.17
N ALA A 165 13.29 11.21 -0.07
CA ALA A 165 13.33 12.21 -1.13
C ALA A 165 12.98 11.56 -2.47
N VAL A 166 12.50 12.37 -3.41
CA VAL A 166 12.34 11.95 -4.81
C VAL A 166 13.70 11.49 -5.31
N LEU A 167 13.80 10.20 -5.66
CA LEU A 167 15.08 9.63 -6.08
C LEU A 167 15.47 10.10 -7.49
N THR A 168 16.74 9.87 -7.82
CA THR A 168 17.26 9.94 -9.19
C THR A 168 16.47 9.04 -10.14
N LYS A 169 16.50 9.35 -11.44
CA LYS A 169 15.90 8.51 -12.48
C LYS A 169 16.53 7.11 -12.45
N ILE A 170 15.74 6.08 -12.14
CA ILE A 170 16.19 4.68 -12.12
C ILE A 170 15.83 4.04 -13.45
N GLN A 171 16.84 3.65 -14.22
CA GLN A 171 16.61 2.90 -15.45
C GLN A 171 16.01 1.52 -15.13
N VAL A 172 14.91 1.19 -15.81
CA VAL A 172 14.21 -0.09 -15.68
C VAL A 172 14.11 -0.86 -16.99
N CYS A 173 14.34 -0.24 -18.14
CA CYS A 173 14.35 -0.93 -19.44
C CYS A 173 15.34 -0.25 -20.40
N GLU A 174 15.97 -1.02 -21.28
CA GLU A 174 16.86 -0.53 -22.34
C GLU A 174 16.10 -0.27 -23.65
N GLN A 175 15.11 -1.11 -23.96
CA GLN A 175 14.32 -1.02 -25.19
C GLN A 175 12.83 -1.32 -24.91
N PRO A 176 11.96 -0.30 -24.88
CA PRO A 176 12.31 1.12 -25.01
C PRO A 176 13.11 1.63 -23.80
N LEU A 177 13.93 2.66 -24.01
CA LEU A 177 14.73 3.26 -22.93
C LEU A 177 13.80 3.90 -21.91
N MET A 178 13.73 3.32 -20.71
CA MET A 178 12.71 3.68 -19.71
C MET A 178 13.30 3.87 -18.32
N TYR A 179 12.90 4.96 -17.68
CA TYR A 179 13.27 5.35 -16.33
C TYR A 179 12.03 5.51 -15.44
N LEU A 180 12.12 5.00 -14.23
CA LEU A 180 11.16 5.25 -13.16
C LEU A 180 11.77 6.20 -12.12
N VAL A 181 10.98 7.17 -11.68
CA VAL A 181 11.32 8.06 -10.56
C VAL A 181 10.56 7.58 -9.34
N ASP A 182 11.29 7.15 -8.31
CA ASP A 182 10.72 6.75 -7.03
C ASP A 182 10.35 7.97 -6.19
N THR A 183 9.22 7.86 -5.49
CA THR A 183 8.64 8.96 -4.72
C THR A 183 8.47 8.56 -3.26
N PRO A 184 8.70 9.48 -2.30
CA PRO A 184 8.12 9.35 -0.97
C PRO A 184 6.62 9.03 -1.03
N GLY A 185 6.14 8.25 -0.07
CA GLY A 185 4.70 7.99 0.01
C GLY A 185 3.93 9.26 0.35
N VAL A 186 2.88 9.56 -0.41
CA VAL A 186 2.06 10.76 -0.19
C VAL A 186 0.69 10.34 0.32
N LEU A 187 0.33 10.81 1.51
CA LEU A 187 -1.02 10.65 2.05
C LEU A 187 -1.88 11.88 1.70
N PRO A 188 -3.20 11.74 1.60
CA PRO A 188 -4.10 12.89 1.54
C PRO A 188 -3.86 13.85 2.71
N PRO A 189 -3.95 15.18 2.49
CA PRO A 189 -3.73 16.18 3.55
C PRO A 189 -4.79 16.14 4.65
N LYS A 190 -6.00 15.67 4.32
CA LYS A 190 -7.07 15.39 5.28
C LYS A 190 -7.71 14.05 4.93
N LEU A 191 -7.86 13.17 5.91
CA LEU A 191 -8.69 11.99 5.77
C LEU A 191 -10.15 12.34 6.03
N GLY A 192 -11.05 11.68 5.30
CA GLY A 192 -12.49 11.89 5.43
C GLY A 192 -13.07 11.32 6.73
N ASP A 193 -12.44 10.31 7.31
CA ASP A 193 -12.91 9.64 8.51
C ASP A 193 -11.79 8.84 9.23
N VAL A 194 -12.03 8.53 10.51
CA VAL A 194 -11.09 7.81 11.40
C VAL A 194 -10.88 6.36 10.97
N GLU A 195 -11.93 5.70 10.50
CA GLU A 195 -11.86 4.30 10.07
C GLU A 195 -10.90 4.15 8.88
N THR A 196 -10.87 5.13 7.99
CA THR A 196 -9.92 5.20 6.88
C THR A 196 -8.47 5.31 7.35
N GLY A 197 -8.19 6.15 8.34
CA GLY A 197 -6.85 6.24 8.93
C GLY A 197 -6.44 4.93 9.59
N MET A 198 -7.36 4.28 10.29
CA MET A 198 -7.13 2.97 10.90
C MET A 198 -6.82 1.87 9.86
N LYS A 199 -7.58 1.84 8.75
CA LYS A 199 -7.31 0.93 7.62
C LYS A 199 -5.94 1.19 6.98
N LEU A 200 -5.55 2.46 6.86
CA LEU A 200 -4.23 2.85 6.35
C LEU A 200 -3.11 2.40 7.30
N ALA A 201 -3.30 2.58 8.60
CA ALA A 201 -2.37 2.12 9.63
C ALA A 201 -2.18 0.60 9.60
N LEU A 202 -3.28 -0.17 9.53
CA LEU A 202 -3.19 -1.63 9.38
C LEU A 202 -2.47 -2.09 8.10
N CYS A 203 -2.44 -1.25 7.06
CA CYS A 203 -1.69 -1.51 5.84
C CYS A 203 -0.22 -1.03 5.92
N GLY A 204 0.21 -0.51 7.09
CA GLY A 204 1.51 0.08 7.34
C GLY A 204 1.71 1.46 6.71
N ALA A 205 0.68 2.12 6.20
CA ALA A 205 0.86 3.45 5.57
C ALA A 205 1.13 4.56 6.60
N ILE A 206 0.83 4.31 7.87
CA ILE A 206 1.01 5.18 9.03
C ILE A 206 1.81 4.40 10.07
N ARG A 207 2.60 5.07 10.91
CA ARG A 207 3.36 4.40 11.98
C ARG A 207 2.43 3.93 13.08
N ASP A 208 2.56 2.67 13.48
CA ASP A 208 1.64 2.00 14.42
C ASP A 208 1.53 2.74 15.76
N HIS A 209 2.66 3.17 16.34
CA HIS A 209 2.69 3.91 17.61
C HIS A 209 1.97 5.27 17.58
N LEU A 210 1.76 5.88 16.41
CA LEU A 210 1.00 7.13 16.30
C LEU A 210 -0.51 6.89 16.44
N VAL A 211 -0.97 5.68 16.12
CA VAL A 211 -2.39 5.30 16.15
C VAL A 211 -2.72 4.57 17.46
N GLY A 212 -1.81 3.72 17.94
CA GLY A 212 -1.97 2.85 19.09
C GLY A 212 -2.06 1.38 18.65
N GLU A 213 -1.07 0.57 19.03
CA GLU A 213 -0.97 -0.83 18.61
C GLU A 213 -2.12 -1.68 19.19
N ASP A 214 -2.56 -1.37 20.41
CA ASP A 214 -3.68 -2.00 21.11
C ASP A 214 -5.01 -1.78 20.36
N ILE A 215 -5.31 -0.55 19.99
CA ILE A 215 -6.53 -0.22 19.25
C ILE A 215 -6.48 -0.76 17.82
N MET A 216 -5.31 -0.76 17.19
CA MET A 216 -5.13 -1.35 15.87
C MET A 216 -5.41 -2.85 15.91
N ALA A 217 -4.92 -3.55 16.94
CA ALA A 217 -5.18 -4.96 17.13
C ALA A 217 -6.67 -5.26 17.38
N ASP A 218 -7.34 -4.48 18.24
CA ASP A 218 -8.78 -4.65 18.49
C ASP A 218 -9.61 -4.34 17.24
N TYR A 219 -9.27 -3.28 16.50
CA TYR A 219 -9.94 -2.96 15.24
C TYR A 219 -9.76 -4.06 14.19
N LEU A 220 -8.56 -4.65 14.11
CA LEU A 220 -8.32 -5.78 13.22
C LEU A 220 -9.19 -6.98 13.60
N LEU A 221 -9.26 -7.33 14.89
CA LEU A 221 -10.13 -8.40 15.39
C LEU A 221 -11.60 -8.13 15.03
N TYR A 222 -12.10 -6.93 15.33
CA TYR A 222 -13.44 -6.50 14.96
C TYR A 222 -13.68 -6.63 13.45
N ALA A 223 -12.74 -6.19 12.61
CA ALA A 223 -12.87 -6.24 11.16
C ALA A 223 -12.89 -7.69 10.63
N LEU A 224 -12.09 -8.59 11.22
CA LEU A 224 -12.09 -10.02 10.89
C LEU A 224 -13.44 -10.66 11.27
N ASN A 225 -13.92 -10.43 12.49
CA ASN A 225 -15.19 -10.97 12.98
C ASN A 225 -16.38 -10.49 12.15
N LYS A 226 -16.42 -9.19 11.84
CA LYS A 226 -17.47 -8.59 11.00
C LYS A 226 -17.51 -9.20 9.59
N ARG A 227 -16.38 -9.69 9.08
CA ARG A 227 -16.27 -10.35 7.78
C ARG A 227 -16.38 -11.88 7.87
N GLN A 228 -16.70 -12.42 9.05
CA GLN A 228 -16.72 -13.85 9.34
C GLN A 228 -15.40 -14.56 8.98
N GLN A 229 -14.27 -13.88 9.19
CA GLN A 229 -12.93 -14.40 8.93
C GLN A 229 -12.31 -14.96 10.21
N PHE A 230 -12.75 -16.14 10.62
CA PHE A 230 -12.36 -16.76 11.91
C PHE A 230 -11.10 -17.63 11.86
N ARG A 231 -10.27 -17.52 10.81
CA ARG A 231 -9.04 -18.35 10.68
C ARG A 231 -8.07 -18.16 11.86
N TYR A 232 -8.08 -16.98 12.49
CA TYR A 232 -7.25 -16.69 13.65
C TYR A 232 -7.60 -17.59 14.85
N VAL A 233 -8.86 -18.01 14.99
CA VAL A 233 -9.34 -18.89 16.07
C VAL A 233 -8.58 -20.22 16.01
N GLN A 234 -8.59 -20.86 14.84
CA GLN A 234 -7.88 -22.11 14.61
C GLN A 234 -6.36 -21.91 14.67
N HIS A 235 -5.86 -20.83 14.07
CA HIS A 235 -4.41 -20.57 13.99
C HIS A 235 -3.77 -20.37 15.37
N TYR A 236 -4.45 -19.69 16.29
CA TYR A 236 -3.96 -19.44 17.65
C TYR A 236 -4.62 -20.35 18.72
N GLY A 237 -5.38 -21.36 18.29
CA GLY A 237 -5.99 -22.37 19.17
C GLY A 237 -7.03 -21.84 20.16
N LEU A 238 -7.80 -20.80 19.78
CA LEU A 238 -8.91 -20.30 20.59
C LEU A 238 -10.09 -21.29 20.55
N ALA A 239 -10.90 -21.30 21.62
CA ALA A 239 -12.11 -22.12 21.69
C ALA A 239 -13.18 -21.63 20.71
N GLU A 240 -13.36 -20.32 20.63
CA GLU A 240 -14.34 -19.67 19.77
C GLU A 240 -13.88 -18.27 19.35
N ALA A 241 -14.61 -17.67 18.41
CA ALA A 241 -14.39 -16.27 18.06
C ALA A 241 -14.89 -15.37 19.19
N CYS A 242 -14.05 -14.43 19.63
CA CYS A 242 -14.41 -13.42 20.61
C CYS A 242 -14.17 -12.02 20.06
N ASP A 243 -14.88 -11.05 20.62
CA ASP A 243 -14.69 -9.63 20.32
C ASP A 243 -13.73 -8.95 21.29
N ASP A 244 -13.28 -9.63 22.35
CA ASP A 244 -12.26 -9.12 23.27
C ASP A 244 -10.86 -9.42 22.72
N ILE A 245 -10.02 -8.38 22.64
CA ILE A 245 -8.66 -8.47 22.13
C ILE A 245 -7.69 -9.10 23.14
N GLU A 246 -7.92 -8.97 24.45
CA GLU A 246 -6.97 -9.46 25.46
C GLU A 246 -6.78 -10.99 25.42
N PRO A 247 -7.83 -11.82 25.36
CA PRO A 247 -7.67 -13.27 25.23
C PRO A 247 -6.93 -13.67 23.96
N VAL A 248 -7.19 -12.95 22.85
CA VAL A 248 -6.53 -13.17 21.57
C VAL A 248 -5.04 -12.87 21.69
N LEU A 249 -4.68 -11.69 22.20
CA LEU A 249 -3.27 -11.29 22.40
C LEU A 249 -2.53 -12.26 23.32
N ARG A 250 -3.18 -12.76 24.38
CA ARG A 250 -2.59 -13.78 25.26
C ARG A 250 -2.26 -15.06 24.51
N ARG A 251 -3.17 -15.54 23.64
CA ARG A 251 -2.94 -16.73 22.82
C ARG A 251 -1.87 -16.51 21.75
N VAL A 252 -1.84 -15.33 21.13
CA VAL A 252 -0.77 -14.91 20.21
C VAL A 252 0.59 -14.92 20.92
N ALA A 253 0.68 -14.33 22.12
CA ALA A 253 1.91 -14.29 22.89
C ALA A 253 2.42 -15.69 23.25
N LEU A 254 1.52 -16.60 23.65
CA LEU A 254 1.85 -18.00 23.91
C LEU A 254 2.34 -18.71 22.64
N ALA A 255 1.62 -18.58 21.52
CA ALA A 255 1.96 -19.21 20.26
C ALA A 255 3.31 -18.72 19.69
N GLN A 256 3.69 -17.47 19.98
CA GLN A 256 4.97 -16.88 19.55
C GLN A 256 6.09 -17.00 20.59
N GLY A 257 5.85 -17.63 21.75
CA GLY A 257 6.84 -17.71 22.83
C GLY A 257 7.22 -16.36 23.45
N ARG A 258 6.35 -15.34 23.32
CA ARG A 258 6.55 -13.98 23.84
C ARG A 258 5.99 -13.83 25.25
N THR A 259 6.47 -14.66 26.18
CA THR A 259 6.00 -14.67 27.58
C THR A 259 7.11 -14.26 28.54
N GLN A 260 6.76 -13.49 29.57
CA GLN A 260 7.66 -13.20 30.69
C GLN A 260 7.16 -13.93 31.94
N LYS A 261 8.06 -14.69 32.60
CA LYS A 261 7.76 -15.29 33.91
C LYS A 261 7.84 -14.21 34.98
N VAL A 262 6.72 -13.87 35.60
CA VAL A 262 6.69 -12.97 36.74
C VAL A 262 6.72 -13.82 38.01
N LYS A 263 7.71 -13.60 38.87
CA LYS A 263 7.76 -14.20 40.20
C LYS A 263 6.80 -13.41 41.08
N VAL A 264 5.63 -13.98 41.38
CA VAL A 264 4.70 -13.36 42.32
C VAL A 264 5.35 -13.47 43.70
N LEU A 265 5.76 -12.33 44.27
CA LEU A 265 6.13 -12.24 45.67
C LEU A 265 4.84 -12.36 46.48
N THR A 266 4.39 -13.58 46.74
CA THR A 266 3.40 -13.83 47.79
C THR A 266 4.10 -13.58 49.12
N GLY A 267 3.99 -12.35 49.61
CA GLY A 267 4.39 -11.99 50.97
C GLY A 267 3.44 -12.64 51.96
N THR A 268 3.84 -13.80 52.47
CA THR A 268 3.36 -14.33 53.75
C THR A 268 4.60 -14.65 54.57
N GLY A 269 5.04 -13.67 55.35
CA GLY A 269 5.90 -13.85 56.52
C GLY A 269 5.05 -13.75 57.78
#